data_AF-A0AAV4PRW6-F1
#
_entry.id   AF-A0AAV4PRW6-F1
#
_cell.length_a   1.000
_cell.length_b   1.000
_cell.length_c   1.000
_cell.angle_alpha   90.00
_cell.angle_beta   90.00
_cell.angle_gamma   90.00
#
_symmetry.space_group_name_H-M   'P 1'
#
loop_
_entity.id
_entity.type
_entity.pdbx_description
1 polymer ?
#
loop_
_entity_poly.entity_id
_entity_poly.type
_entity_poly.pdbx_seq_one_letter_code
_entity_poly.pdbx_strand_id
1 'polypeptide(L)'
;MELVHRALQEEEEKKRTERENYNITTASVTLQAAHEPALFHSIEDHEEGDQDLNIERVVTHHMQTAQALFPSCLCSAAIPIIDLLEDAQVNSEKVSVYEAALKVTYLCLTEDTALFLRHILEKLTRERQNEMFQILRKLLRYIPQLPPQSACALFNYLIGYVMFYVRAPVEGGQDHIGNALSVLWQATLLVTANVPSAKKIIIHGPDASGIPSQYPIHEDTQFSLILQDSLDFFGIDEAQHNAYFLVDTKTNMMHCPESYVRDFYFLNDLNILSYH
;
A
#
# COMPACT_ATOMS: atom_id res chain seq x y z
N MET A 1 34.21 -3.28 32.43
CA MET A 1 33.25 -2.22 32.05
C MET A 1 33.29 -1.89 30.56
N GLU A 2 34.47 -1.84 29.91
CA GLU A 2 34.56 -1.57 28.47
C GLU A 2 33.86 -2.59 27.56
N LEU A 3 33.88 -3.87 27.92
CA LEU A 3 33.22 -4.93 27.13
C LEU A 3 31.68 -4.78 27.10
N VAL A 4 31.08 -4.32 28.20
CA VAL A 4 29.63 -4.08 28.29
C VAL A 4 29.24 -2.83 27.50
N HIS A 5 30.07 -1.79 27.56
CA HIS A 5 29.84 -0.57 26.80
C HIS A 5 29.99 -0.79 25.28
N ARG A 6 30.95 -1.63 24.86
CA ARG A 6 31.13 -2.00 23.45
C ARG A 6 29.96 -2.87 22.95
N ALA A 7 29.48 -3.81 23.76
CA ALA A 7 28.31 -4.62 23.40
C ALA A 7 27.02 -3.78 23.25
N LEU A 8 26.81 -2.79 24.13
CA LEU A 8 25.68 -1.86 24.01
C LEU A 8 25.79 -0.97 22.76
N GLN A 9 27.00 -0.52 22.42
CA GLN A 9 27.24 0.25 21.20
C GLN A 9 27.01 -0.58 19.94
N GLU A 10 27.45 -1.84 19.91
CA GLU A 10 27.21 -2.76 18.80
C GLU A 10 25.71 -3.09 18.64
N GLU A 11 24.97 -3.24 19.75
CA GLU A 11 23.52 -3.44 19.70
C GLU A 11 22.78 -2.19 19.21
N GLU A 12 23.22 -1.00 19.61
CA GLU A 12 22.65 0.28 19.18
C GLU A 12 22.98 0.59 17.71
N GLU A 13 24.21 0.30 17.26
CA GLU A 13 24.60 0.36 15.84
C GLU A 13 23.83 -0.65 15.00
N LYS A 14 23.61 -1.86 15.50
CA LYS A 14 22.79 -2.86 14.81
C LYS A 14 21.35 -2.39 14.66
N LYS A 15 20.73 -1.88 15.74
CA LYS A 15 19.38 -1.29 15.70
C LYS A 15 19.30 -0.05 14.79
N ARG A 16 20.36 0.76 14.75
CA ARG A 16 20.47 1.90 13.84
C ARG A 16 20.57 1.43 12.39
N THR A 17 21.39 0.43 12.10
CA THR A 17 21.54 -0.14 10.76
C THR A 17 20.24 -0.80 10.30
N GLU A 18 19.52 -1.48 11.19
CA GLU A 18 18.19 -2.04 10.90
C GLU A 18 17.15 -0.96 10.59
N ARG A 19 17.22 0.21 11.24
CA ARG A 19 16.36 1.38 10.94
C ARG A 19 16.76 2.12 9.67
N GLU A 20 18.07 2.24 9.41
CA GLU A 20 18.63 2.87 8.21
C GLU A 20 18.42 2.00 6.96
N ASN A 21 18.36 0.68 7.16
CA ASN A 21 18.13 -0.33 6.12
C ASN A 21 16.66 -0.79 6.07
N TYR A 22 15.75 -0.03 6.71
CA TYR A 22 14.32 -0.26 6.57
C TYR A 22 13.98 -0.07 5.09
N ASN A 23 13.54 -1.15 4.44
CA ASN A 23 13.13 -1.10 3.05
C ASN A 23 12.10 0.03 2.87
N ILE A 24 12.24 0.78 1.79
CA ILE A 24 11.20 1.71 1.36
C ILE A 24 9.94 0.87 1.14
N THR A 25 9.06 0.91 2.14
CA THR A 25 7.85 0.12 2.19
C THR A 25 6.82 0.77 1.28
N THR A 26 6.08 -0.05 0.54
CA THR A 26 4.93 0.37 -0.28
C THR A 26 3.63 0.50 0.52
N ALA A 27 3.69 0.31 1.84
CA ALA A 27 2.56 0.48 2.75
C ALA A 27 2.55 1.91 3.32
N SER A 28 1.35 2.48 3.44
CA SER A 28 1.11 3.80 4.01
C SER A 28 1.38 3.81 5.52
N VAL A 29 2.30 4.67 5.96
CA VAL A 29 2.64 4.94 7.36
C VAL A 29 1.45 5.55 8.09
N THR A 30 0.68 6.44 7.45
CA THR A 30 -0.49 7.04 8.10
C THR A 30 -1.63 6.05 8.30
N LEU A 31 -1.83 5.13 7.35
CA LEU A 31 -2.80 4.04 7.50
C LEU A 31 -2.39 3.07 8.61
N GLN A 32 -1.10 2.74 8.70
CA GLN A 32 -0.58 1.90 9.78
C GLN A 32 -0.68 2.61 11.14
N ALA A 33 -0.42 3.91 11.20
CA ALA A 33 -0.51 4.71 12.42
C ALA A 33 -1.97 5.03 12.84
N ALA A 34 -2.92 4.93 11.92
CA ALA A 34 -4.36 5.11 12.17
C ALA A 34 -5.03 3.91 12.84
N HIS A 35 -4.32 2.79 12.97
CA HIS A 35 -4.80 1.62 13.68
C HIS A 35 -4.77 1.88 15.20
N GLU A 36 -5.94 2.09 15.81
CA GLU A 36 -6.09 2.34 17.24
C GLU A 36 -6.81 1.16 17.94
N PRO A 37 -6.08 0.25 18.61
CA PRO A 37 -6.66 -0.92 19.30
C PRO A 37 -7.63 -0.57 20.44
N ALA A 38 -7.59 0.66 20.95
CA ALA A 38 -8.42 1.11 22.06
C ALA A 38 -9.87 1.46 21.65
N LEU A 39 -10.14 1.67 20.35
CA LEU A 39 -11.49 1.97 19.85
C LEU A 39 -12.40 0.72 19.78
N PHE A 40 -11.85 -0.47 20.07
CA PHE A 40 -12.57 -1.73 20.01
C PHE A 40 -13.53 -1.96 21.20
N HIS A 41 -13.44 -1.18 22.28
CA HIS A 41 -14.21 -1.41 23.52
C HIS A 41 -15.62 -0.78 23.57
N SER A 42 -16.09 -0.10 22.51
CA SER A 42 -17.38 0.62 22.55
C SER A 42 -18.57 -0.10 21.91
N ILE A 43 -18.43 -1.35 21.45
CA ILE A 43 -19.52 -2.05 20.74
C ILE A 43 -20.14 -3.20 21.57
N GLU A 44 -19.51 -3.66 22.66
CA GLU A 44 -19.95 -4.89 23.35
C GLU A 44 -21.20 -4.76 24.24
N ASP A 45 -21.75 -3.57 24.48
CA ASP A 45 -22.69 -3.37 25.60
C ASP A 45 -24.19 -3.24 25.26
N HIS A 46 -24.69 -3.63 24.08
CA HIS A 46 -26.14 -3.67 23.84
C HIS A 46 -26.60 -4.81 22.91
N GLU A 47 -26.72 -6.02 23.45
CA GLU A 47 -27.63 -7.05 22.92
C GLU A 47 -28.59 -7.55 24.01
N GLU A 48 -29.70 -6.84 24.22
CA GLU A 48 -30.89 -7.45 24.82
C GLU A 48 -31.90 -7.82 23.72
N GLY A 49 -32.03 -9.12 23.49
CA GLY A 49 -33.26 -9.84 23.11
C GLY A 49 -33.99 -9.46 21.82
N ASP A 50 -33.87 -10.31 20.79
CA ASP A 50 -35.05 -11.02 20.27
C ASP A 50 -34.67 -12.17 19.32
N GLN A 51 -35.38 -13.29 19.49
CA GLN A 51 -35.23 -14.52 18.70
C GLN A 51 -35.94 -14.40 17.34
N ASP A 52 -35.46 -15.20 16.39
CA ASP A 52 -36.01 -15.49 15.06
C ASP A 52 -35.86 -14.40 13.98
N LEU A 53 -34.86 -14.59 13.10
CA LEU A 53 -35.03 -14.80 11.66
C LEU A 53 -33.66 -15.03 11.00
N ASN A 54 -33.60 -16.10 10.20
CA ASN A 54 -32.43 -16.60 9.49
C ASN A 54 -32.00 -15.67 8.34
N ILE A 55 -31.27 -14.61 8.67
CA ILE A 55 -30.56 -13.77 7.71
C ILE A 55 -29.09 -13.79 8.15
N GLU A 56 -28.20 -14.28 7.28
CA GLU A 56 -26.75 -14.09 7.36
C GLU A 56 -26.47 -12.59 7.52
N ARG A 57 -26.42 -12.12 8.77
CA ARG A 57 -25.78 -10.87 9.10
C ARG A 57 -24.29 -11.12 8.94
N VAL A 58 -23.78 -10.83 7.75
CA VAL A 58 -22.37 -10.48 7.57
C VAL A 58 -22.15 -9.30 8.51
N VAL A 59 -21.68 -9.59 9.72
CA VAL A 59 -21.21 -8.57 10.64
C VAL A 59 -19.90 -8.07 10.04
N THR A 60 -20.01 -7.10 9.14
CA THR A 60 -18.87 -6.26 8.78
C THR A 60 -18.46 -5.54 10.05
N HIS A 61 -17.50 -6.12 10.78
CA HIS A 61 -16.78 -5.41 11.83
C HIS A 61 -16.09 -4.23 11.17
N HIS A 62 -16.78 -3.09 11.15
CA HIS A 62 -16.24 -1.85 10.60
C HIS A 62 -15.16 -1.40 11.57
N MET A 63 -13.92 -1.81 11.29
CA MET A 63 -12.74 -1.45 12.07
C MET A 63 -12.69 0.08 12.18
N GLN A 64 -12.88 0.60 13.39
CA GLN A 64 -12.79 2.03 13.65
C GLN A 64 -11.32 2.44 13.59
N THR A 65 -10.91 2.99 12.45
CA THR A 65 -9.60 3.59 12.27
C THR A 65 -9.67 5.07 12.60
N ALA A 66 -8.64 5.60 13.27
CA ALA A 66 -8.47 7.05 13.36
C ALA A 66 -8.36 7.63 11.94
N GLN A 67 -8.85 8.85 11.69
CA GLN A 67 -8.73 9.44 10.36
C GLN A 67 -7.24 9.62 10.01
N ALA A 68 -6.72 8.81 9.09
CA ALA A 68 -5.41 9.01 8.50
C ALA A 68 -5.43 10.34 7.74
N LEU A 69 -4.75 11.36 8.28
CA LEU A 69 -4.72 12.70 7.69
C LEU A 69 -3.47 12.86 6.83
N PHE A 70 -3.67 13.00 5.52
CA PHE A 70 -2.60 13.42 4.62
C PHE A 70 -2.22 14.89 4.91
N PRO A 71 -0.93 15.22 5.09
CA PRO A 71 -0.53 16.60 5.36
C PRO A 71 -0.82 17.53 4.16
N SER A 72 -1.77 18.44 4.30
CA SER A 72 -2.23 19.33 3.20
C SER A 72 -1.12 20.24 2.65
N CYS A 73 -0.11 20.55 3.46
CA CYS A 73 1.07 21.30 3.02
C CYS A 73 1.85 20.54 1.94
N LEU A 74 1.91 19.21 2.01
CA LEU A 74 2.59 18.38 1.01
C LEU A 74 1.85 18.36 -0.33
N CYS A 75 0.51 18.46 -0.33
CA CYS A 75 -0.27 18.62 -1.56
C CYS A 75 0.11 19.91 -2.29
N SER A 76 0.28 21.00 -1.53
CA SER A 76 0.62 22.32 -2.08
C SER A 76 2.08 22.41 -2.50
N ALA A 77 2.96 21.65 -1.83
CA ALA A 77 4.39 21.59 -2.11
C ALA A 77 4.78 20.54 -3.17
N ALA A 78 3.82 19.80 -3.75
CA ALA A 78 4.11 18.69 -4.67
C ALA A 78 5.00 19.11 -5.85
N ILE A 79 4.68 20.21 -6.52
CA ILE A 79 5.47 20.71 -7.66
C ILE A 79 6.89 21.12 -7.20
N PRO A 80 7.06 22.00 -6.19
CA PRO A 80 8.39 22.30 -5.64
C PRO A 80 9.21 21.08 -5.24
N ILE A 81 8.59 20.09 -4.60
CA ILE A 81 9.27 18.85 -4.18
C ILE A 81 9.75 18.06 -5.40
N ILE A 82 8.89 17.91 -6.42
CA ILE A 82 9.27 17.26 -7.68
C ILE A 82 10.39 18.05 -8.37
N ASP A 83 10.39 19.38 -8.27
CA ASP A 83 11.43 20.20 -8.87
C ASP A 83 12.80 19.99 -8.25
N LEU A 84 12.85 19.76 -6.94
CA LEU A 84 14.06 19.43 -6.19
C LEU A 84 14.68 18.08 -6.57
N LEU A 85 14.00 17.22 -7.32
CA LEU A 85 14.59 15.99 -7.86
C LEU A 85 15.72 16.25 -8.87
N GLU A 86 15.84 17.47 -9.38
CA GLU A 86 16.96 17.90 -10.23
C GLU A 86 18.13 18.52 -9.44
N ASP A 87 17.95 18.75 -8.13
CA ASP A 87 18.94 19.43 -7.31
C ASP A 87 19.98 18.45 -6.73
N ALA A 88 21.19 18.53 -7.26
CA ALA A 88 22.34 17.72 -6.85
C ALA A 88 23.14 18.31 -5.67
N GLN A 89 22.69 19.41 -5.06
CA GLN A 89 23.37 20.00 -3.90
C GLN A 89 23.38 19.03 -2.71
N VAL A 90 24.45 19.09 -1.92
CA VAL A 90 24.70 18.20 -0.79
C VAL A 90 25.04 19.05 0.43
N ASN A 91 24.45 18.74 1.59
CA ASN A 91 24.73 19.43 2.84
C ASN A 91 26.02 18.90 3.53
N SER A 92 26.41 19.51 4.66
CA SER A 92 27.59 19.10 5.43
C SER A 92 27.54 17.67 5.97
N GLU A 93 26.34 17.09 6.05
CA GLU A 93 26.08 15.73 6.53
C GLU A 93 26.03 14.69 5.39
N LYS A 94 26.41 15.09 4.15
CA LYS A 94 26.40 14.25 2.95
C LYS A 94 25.00 13.83 2.46
N VAL A 95 23.94 14.49 2.92
CA VAL A 95 22.58 14.28 2.41
C VAL A 95 22.37 15.19 1.20
N SER A 96 21.97 14.61 0.07
CA SER A 96 21.65 15.38 -1.13
C SER A 96 20.19 15.85 -1.13
N VAL A 97 19.94 17.02 -1.72
CA VAL A 97 18.59 17.56 -1.91
C VAL A 97 17.74 16.58 -2.74
N TYR A 98 18.32 16.04 -3.82
CA TYR A 98 17.75 14.96 -4.61
C TYR A 98 17.25 13.79 -3.76
N GLU A 99 18.09 13.25 -2.88
CA GLU A 99 17.74 12.06 -2.07
C GLU A 99 16.58 12.36 -1.12
N ALA A 100 16.59 13.52 -0.47
CA ALA A 100 15.50 13.95 0.40
C ALA A 100 14.20 14.15 -0.39
N ALA A 101 14.27 14.81 -1.55
CA ALA A 101 13.13 15.01 -2.42
C ALA A 101 12.56 13.68 -2.94
N LEU A 102 13.43 12.73 -3.34
CA LEU A 102 13.03 11.41 -3.81
C LEU A 102 12.29 10.63 -2.73
N LYS A 103 12.84 10.61 -1.50
CA LYS A 103 12.23 9.95 -0.34
C LYS A 103 10.85 10.55 -0.02
N VAL A 104 10.75 11.88 0.08
CA VAL A 104 9.47 12.56 0.35
C VAL A 104 8.45 12.29 -0.75
N THR A 105 8.87 12.38 -2.02
CA THR A 105 7.97 12.13 -3.17
C THR A 105 7.44 10.70 -3.16
N TYR A 106 8.32 9.71 -2.93
CA TYR A 106 7.92 8.31 -2.90
C TYR A 106 6.95 8.04 -1.74
N LEU A 107 7.25 8.53 -0.53
CA LEU A 107 6.37 8.41 0.63
C LEU A 107 4.99 9.01 0.33
N CYS A 108 4.92 10.25 -0.17
CA CYS A 108 3.65 10.88 -0.50
C CYS A 108 2.82 10.09 -1.53
N LEU A 109 3.48 9.52 -2.54
CA LEU A 109 2.81 8.67 -3.53
C LEU A 109 2.27 7.38 -2.90
N THR A 110 3.05 6.75 -2.01
CA THR A 110 2.65 5.55 -1.27
C THR A 110 1.47 5.82 -0.33
N GLU A 111 1.48 6.97 0.36
CA GLU A 111 0.41 7.38 1.29
C GLU A 111 -0.91 7.66 0.56
N ASP A 112 -0.92 8.67 -0.31
CA ASP A 112 -2.09 9.04 -1.10
C ASP A 112 -1.66 9.78 -2.37
N THR A 113 -1.59 9.01 -3.46
CA THR A 113 -1.22 9.54 -4.78
C THR A 113 -2.18 10.61 -5.28
N ALA A 114 -3.49 10.42 -5.05
CA ALA A 114 -4.50 11.32 -5.59
C ALA A 114 -4.47 12.67 -4.88
N LEU A 115 -4.26 12.68 -3.56
CA LEU A 115 -4.08 13.91 -2.79
C LEU A 115 -2.74 14.59 -3.09
N PHE A 116 -1.63 13.85 -3.12
CA PHE A 116 -0.33 14.43 -3.41
C PHE A 116 -0.28 15.08 -4.79
N LEU A 117 -0.81 14.40 -5.82
CA LEU A 117 -0.83 14.92 -7.20
C LEU A 117 -2.04 15.83 -7.48
N ARG A 118 -2.92 16.08 -6.52
CA ARG A 118 -4.21 16.78 -6.72
C ARG A 118 -4.06 18.06 -7.52
N HIS A 119 -3.12 18.92 -7.13
CA HIS A 119 -2.93 20.21 -7.79
C HIS A 119 -2.49 20.06 -9.27
N ILE A 120 -1.65 19.07 -9.55
CA ILE A 120 -1.17 18.76 -10.89
C ILE A 120 -2.33 18.22 -11.74
N LEU A 121 -3.09 17.27 -11.20
CA LEU A 121 -4.22 16.63 -11.88
C LEU A 121 -5.37 17.62 -12.15
N GLU A 122 -5.73 18.45 -11.16
CA GLU A 122 -6.74 19.49 -11.32
C GLU A 122 -6.36 20.50 -12.41
N LYS A 123 -5.10 20.93 -12.46
CA LYS A 123 -4.62 21.82 -13.53
C LYS A 123 -4.60 21.11 -14.88
N LEU A 124 -4.21 19.85 -14.93
CA LEU A 124 -4.19 19.06 -16.16
C LEU A 124 -5.55 19.02 -16.88
N THR A 125 -6.66 19.16 -16.15
CA THR A 125 -8.02 19.27 -16.73
C THR A 125 -8.54 20.70 -16.94
N ARG A 126 -7.88 21.72 -16.38
CA ARG A 126 -8.36 23.11 -16.37
C ARG A 126 -7.45 24.07 -17.13
N GLU A 127 -6.15 24.07 -16.85
CA GLU A 127 -5.20 25.04 -17.37
C GLU A 127 -3.75 24.52 -17.36
N ARG A 128 -2.89 25.11 -18.21
CA ARG A 128 -1.45 24.79 -18.26
C ARG A 128 -1.15 23.30 -18.44
N GLN A 129 -1.97 22.57 -19.21
CA GLN A 129 -1.83 21.12 -19.38
C GLN A 129 -0.41 20.72 -19.77
N ASN A 130 0.21 21.46 -20.70
CA ASN A 130 1.58 21.19 -21.15
C ASN A 130 2.59 21.22 -20.00
N GLU A 131 2.50 22.22 -19.11
CA GLU A 131 3.36 22.34 -17.93
C GLU A 131 3.13 21.14 -16.99
N MET A 132 1.87 20.80 -16.72
CA MET A 132 1.53 19.67 -15.83
C MET A 132 2.01 18.33 -16.40
N PHE A 133 1.91 18.13 -17.71
CA PHE A 133 2.48 16.96 -18.37
C PHE A 133 4.01 16.93 -18.28
N GLN A 134 4.71 18.07 -18.33
CA GLN A 134 6.17 18.09 -18.12
C GLN A 134 6.54 17.70 -16.69
N ILE A 135 5.79 18.19 -15.69
CA ILE A 135 6.00 17.82 -14.28
C ILE A 135 5.75 16.33 -14.07
N LEU A 136 4.68 15.76 -14.65
CA LEU A 136 4.43 14.31 -14.58
C LEU A 136 5.54 13.50 -15.25
N ARG A 137 6.05 13.93 -16.42
CA ARG A 137 7.19 13.26 -17.07
C ARG A 137 8.45 13.35 -16.23
N LYS A 138 8.70 14.50 -15.59
CA LYS A 138 9.82 14.69 -14.66
C LYS A 138 9.71 13.71 -13.48
N LEU A 139 8.54 13.64 -12.84
CA LEU A 139 8.26 12.67 -11.77
C LEU A 139 8.58 11.23 -12.19
N LEU A 140 8.03 10.78 -13.33
CA LEU A 140 8.22 9.41 -13.84
C LEU A 140 9.66 9.12 -14.25
N ARG A 141 10.43 10.12 -14.66
CA ARG A 141 11.86 9.95 -14.99
C ARG A 141 12.68 9.63 -13.73
N TYR A 142 12.38 10.28 -12.62
CA TYR A 142 13.14 10.14 -11.38
C TYR A 142 12.67 8.99 -10.49
N ILE A 143 11.44 8.51 -10.70
CA ILE A 143 10.87 7.36 -9.99
C ILE A 143 10.68 6.21 -11.00
N PRO A 144 11.74 5.44 -11.28
CA PRO A 144 11.71 4.38 -12.29
C PRO A 144 10.88 3.17 -11.85
N GLN A 145 10.40 3.12 -10.60
CA GLN A 145 9.40 2.16 -10.14
C GLN A 145 8.46 2.89 -9.18
N LEU A 146 7.26 3.20 -9.66
CA LEU A 146 6.21 3.76 -8.82
C LEU A 146 5.67 2.69 -7.86
N PRO A 147 5.17 3.08 -6.67
CA PRO A 147 4.34 2.18 -5.88
C PRO A 147 3.17 1.65 -6.73
N PRO A 148 2.82 0.35 -6.67
CA PRO A 148 1.80 -0.24 -7.52
C PRO A 148 0.44 0.48 -7.46
N GLN A 149 0.01 0.87 -6.26
CA GLN A 149 -1.22 1.63 -6.05
C GLN A 149 -1.17 3.02 -6.71
N SER A 150 -0.02 3.70 -6.66
CA SER A 150 0.19 5.00 -7.30
C SER A 150 0.16 4.89 -8.81
N ALA A 151 0.77 3.82 -9.34
CA ALA A 151 0.79 3.54 -10.75
C ALA A 151 -0.63 3.26 -11.27
N CYS A 152 -1.42 2.46 -10.53
CA CYS A 152 -2.83 2.20 -10.83
C CYS A 152 -3.69 3.49 -10.79
N ALA A 153 -3.54 4.31 -9.74
CA ALA A 153 -4.27 5.56 -9.60
C ALA A 153 -3.98 6.54 -10.75
N LEU A 154 -2.69 6.73 -11.08
CA LEU A 154 -2.27 7.59 -12.17
C LEU A 154 -2.74 7.06 -13.54
N PHE A 155 -2.67 5.75 -13.75
CA PHE A 155 -3.17 5.10 -14.98
C PHE A 155 -4.68 5.36 -15.16
N ASN A 156 -5.48 5.07 -14.13
CA ASN A 156 -6.92 5.26 -14.16
C ASN A 156 -7.30 6.73 -14.43
N TYR A 157 -6.58 7.67 -13.80
CA TYR A 157 -6.79 9.09 -14.04
C TYR A 157 -6.52 9.49 -15.50
N LEU A 158 -5.38 9.08 -16.06
CA LEU A 158 -4.98 9.44 -17.42
C LEU A 158 -5.87 8.76 -18.47
N ILE A 159 -6.35 7.54 -18.23
CA ILE A 159 -7.36 6.91 -19.09
C ILE A 159 -8.67 7.70 -19.04
N GLY A 160 -9.13 8.10 -17.85
CA GLY A 160 -10.30 8.96 -17.70
C GLY A 160 -10.15 10.29 -18.46
N TYR A 161 -8.96 10.89 -18.40
CA TYR A 161 -8.61 12.10 -19.14
C TYR A 161 -8.70 11.89 -20.66
N VAL A 162 -8.12 10.80 -21.19
CA VAL A 162 -8.24 10.46 -22.62
C VAL A 162 -9.69 10.23 -23.01
N MET A 163 -10.45 9.47 -22.21
CA MET A 163 -11.86 9.18 -22.46
C MET A 163 -12.72 10.45 -22.49
N PHE A 164 -12.39 11.46 -21.68
CA PHE A 164 -13.06 12.76 -21.71
C PHE A 164 -12.89 13.45 -23.07
N TYR A 165 -11.66 13.58 -23.58
CA TYR A 165 -11.41 14.22 -24.88
C TYR A 165 -11.88 13.40 -26.07
N VAL A 166 -11.99 12.08 -25.94
CA VAL A 166 -12.60 11.21 -26.96
C VAL A 166 -14.11 11.40 -27.03
N ARG A 167 -14.79 11.52 -25.88
CA ARG A 167 -16.25 11.67 -25.81
C ARG A 167 -16.73 13.09 -26.12
N ALA A 168 -15.96 14.09 -25.72
CA ALA A 168 -16.24 15.50 -25.94
C ALA A 168 -15.09 16.12 -26.76
N PRO A 169 -15.02 15.84 -28.07
CA PRO A 169 -13.96 16.37 -28.91
C PRO A 169 -14.01 17.89 -28.94
N VAL A 170 -12.88 18.51 -28.61
CA VAL A 170 -12.66 19.96 -28.71
C VAL A 170 -11.48 20.23 -29.63
N GLU A 171 -11.41 21.44 -30.17
CA GLU A 171 -10.27 21.88 -30.98
C GLU A 171 -8.97 21.76 -30.16
N GLY A 172 -7.91 21.17 -30.74
CA GLY A 172 -6.67 20.85 -30.02
C GLY A 172 -6.76 19.63 -29.08
N GLY A 173 -7.92 18.97 -28.95
CA GLY A 173 -8.10 17.80 -28.08
C GLY A 173 -7.20 16.61 -28.39
N GLN A 174 -6.80 16.45 -29.67
CA GLN A 174 -5.87 15.40 -30.09
C GLN A 174 -4.47 15.56 -29.47
N ASP A 175 -3.99 16.79 -29.29
CA ASP A 175 -2.70 17.05 -28.64
C ASP A 175 -2.75 16.72 -27.15
N HIS A 176 -3.89 16.97 -26.50
CA HIS A 176 -4.12 16.57 -25.11
C HIS A 176 -4.14 15.04 -24.95
N ILE A 177 -4.83 14.33 -25.85
CA ILE A 177 -4.82 12.87 -25.90
C ILE A 177 -3.40 12.35 -26.13
N GLY A 178 -2.67 12.90 -27.11
CA GLY A 178 -1.29 12.50 -27.41
C GLY A 178 -0.34 12.69 -26.23
N ASN A 179 -0.45 13.83 -25.53
CA ASN A 179 0.33 14.07 -24.32
C ASN A 179 0.00 13.06 -23.21
N ALA A 180 -1.28 12.79 -22.96
CA ALA A 180 -1.70 11.80 -21.96
C ALA A 180 -1.20 10.39 -22.30
N LEU A 181 -1.33 9.97 -23.56
CA LEU A 181 -0.83 8.68 -24.03
C LEU A 181 0.70 8.57 -23.89
N SER A 182 1.45 9.65 -24.10
CA SER A 182 2.91 9.65 -23.91
C SER A 182 3.33 9.47 -22.45
N VAL A 183 2.54 9.97 -21.49
CA VAL A 183 2.77 9.77 -20.06
C VAL A 183 2.32 8.37 -19.66
N LEU A 184 1.16 7.93 -20.15
CA LEU A 184 0.68 6.55 -19.99
C LEU A 184 1.70 5.55 -20.51
N TRP A 185 2.37 5.78 -21.64
CA TRP A 185 3.41 4.89 -22.14
C TRP A 185 4.57 4.72 -21.15
N GLN A 186 5.03 5.83 -20.55
CA GLN A 186 6.06 5.80 -19.51
C GLN A 186 5.59 5.08 -18.25
N ALA A 187 4.34 5.30 -17.82
CA ALA A 187 3.77 4.64 -16.65
C ALA A 187 3.39 3.17 -16.91
N THR A 188 2.97 2.81 -18.12
CA THR A 188 2.55 1.45 -18.50
C THR A 188 3.75 0.51 -18.53
N LEU A 189 4.94 1.00 -18.94
CA LEU A 189 6.19 0.26 -18.74
C LEU A 189 6.48 -0.04 -17.26
N LEU A 190 5.95 0.74 -16.32
CA LEU A 190 6.07 0.51 -14.88
C LEU A 190 4.97 -0.44 -14.36
N VAL A 191 3.73 -0.31 -14.86
CA VAL A 191 2.58 -1.13 -14.46
C VAL A 191 2.62 -2.54 -15.05
N THR A 192 3.13 -2.72 -16.27
CA THR A 192 3.26 -4.06 -16.87
C THR A 192 4.46 -4.84 -16.33
N ALA A 193 5.37 -4.18 -15.62
CA ALA A 193 6.49 -4.82 -14.93
C ALA A 193 6.09 -5.43 -13.57
N ASN A 194 4.98 -5.00 -12.95
CA ASN A 194 4.41 -5.50 -11.71
C ASN A 194 2.92 -5.06 -11.69
N VAL A 195 1.90 -5.89 -11.89
CA VAL A 195 1.33 -6.78 -10.88
C VAL A 195 0.15 -7.56 -11.52
N PRO A 196 0.13 -8.90 -11.52
CA PRO A 196 -1.13 -9.64 -11.48
C PRO A 196 -1.78 -9.41 -10.11
N SER A 197 -2.94 -8.76 -10.05
CA SER A 197 -3.71 -8.74 -8.78
C SER A 197 -4.16 -10.16 -8.49
N ALA A 198 -3.62 -10.76 -7.42
CA ALA A 198 -4.14 -12.02 -6.89
C ALA A 198 -5.59 -11.76 -6.45
N LYS A 199 -6.55 -12.26 -7.22
CA LYS A 199 -7.98 -12.10 -6.92
C LYS A 199 -8.44 -13.06 -5.81
N LYS A 200 -7.61 -14.05 -5.50
CA LYS A 200 -7.88 -15.10 -4.54
C LYS A 200 -6.58 -15.65 -3.98
N ILE A 201 -6.65 -16.16 -2.76
CA ILE A 201 -5.56 -16.84 -2.07
C ILE A 201 -6.01 -18.25 -1.68
N ILE A 202 -5.10 -19.22 -1.77
CA ILE A 202 -5.35 -20.61 -1.42
C ILE A 202 -4.64 -20.91 -0.10
N ILE A 203 -5.36 -21.46 0.87
CA ILE A 203 -4.82 -21.83 2.17
C ILE A 203 -4.86 -23.35 2.32
N HIS A 204 -3.71 -23.95 2.56
CA HIS A 204 -3.57 -25.36 2.86
C HIS A 204 -3.58 -25.57 4.38
N GLY A 205 -4.36 -26.57 4.81
CA GLY A 205 -4.42 -26.98 6.20
C GLY A 205 -3.12 -27.69 6.66
N PRO A 206 -3.00 -27.96 7.96
CA PRO A 206 -1.84 -28.64 8.55
C PRO A 206 -1.65 -30.06 7.99
N ASP A 207 -2.74 -30.70 7.55
CA ASP A 207 -2.71 -31.98 6.84
C ASP A 207 -2.65 -31.74 5.32
N ALA A 208 -1.49 -31.99 4.71
CA ALA A 208 -1.24 -31.74 3.28
C ALA A 208 -2.15 -32.50 2.29
N SER A 209 -2.98 -33.42 2.77
CA SER A 209 -3.98 -34.16 1.97
C SER A 209 -5.39 -33.55 2.00
N GLY A 210 -5.63 -32.50 2.79
CA GLY A 210 -6.93 -31.84 2.92
C GLY A 210 -7.31 -31.01 1.70
N ILE A 211 -8.62 -30.78 1.52
CA ILE A 211 -9.11 -29.80 0.53
C ILE A 211 -8.72 -28.40 1.02
N PRO A 212 -8.02 -27.59 0.22
CA PRO A 212 -7.62 -26.24 0.63
C PRO A 212 -8.82 -25.29 0.62
N SER A 213 -8.83 -24.32 1.53
CA SER A 213 -9.77 -23.20 1.49
C SER A 213 -9.29 -22.14 0.50
N GLN A 214 -10.23 -21.38 -0.07
CA GLN A 214 -9.93 -20.32 -1.02
C GLN A 214 -10.70 -19.06 -0.63
N TYR A 215 -10.00 -17.93 -0.52
CA TYR A 215 -10.58 -16.67 -0.10
C TYR A 215 -10.42 -15.62 -1.20
N PRO A 216 -11.48 -14.83 -1.50
CA PRO A 216 -11.33 -13.66 -2.35
C PRO A 216 -10.46 -12.61 -1.65
N ILE A 217 -9.61 -11.92 -2.41
CA ILE A 217 -8.81 -10.81 -1.87
C ILE A 217 -9.49 -9.49 -2.26
N HIS A 218 -9.87 -8.74 -1.24
CA HIS A 218 -10.33 -7.36 -1.33
C HIS A 218 -9.24 -6.41 -0.83
N GLU A 219 -9.44 -5.11 -1.03
CA GLU A 219 -8.45 -4.11 -0.63
C GLU A 219 -8.16 -4.16 0.88
N ASP A 220 -9.17 -4.40 1.70
CA ASP A 220 -9.12 -4.41 3.15
C ASP A 220 -8.82 -5.79 3.77
N THR A 221 -8.59 -6.83 2.96
CA THR A 221 -8.34 -8.18 3.48
C THR A 221 -6.99 -8.27 4.21
N GLN A 222 -7.02 -8.66 5.47
CA GLN A 222 -5.84 -8.89 6.32
C GLN A 222 -5.53 -10.39 6.47
N PHE A 223 -4.28 -10.72 6.78
CA PHE A 223 -3.87 -12.10 7.07
C PHE A 223 -4.50 -12.67 8.34
N SER A 224 -4.78 -11.83 9.34
CA SER A 224 -5.47 -12.20 10.59
C SER A 224 -6.85 -12.79 10.32
N LEU A 225 -7.65 -12.10 9.50
CA LEU A 225 -8.99 -12.56 9.11
C LEU A 225 -8.91 -13.87 8.33
N ILE A 226 -8.00 -13.96 7.35
CA ILE A 226 -7.80 -15.20 6.58
C ILE A 226 -7.39 -16.36 7.50
N LEU A 227 -6.49 -16.12 8.45
CA LEU A 227 -6.04 -17.13 9.40
C LEU A 227 -7.21 -17.63 10.23
N GLN A 228 -7.98 -16.72 10.84
CA GLN A 228 -9.14 -17.06 11.64
C GLN A 228 -10.16 -17.88 10.85
N ASP A 229 -10.59 -17.40 9.69
CA ASP A 229 -11.55 -18.11 8.82
C ASP A 229 -11.01 -19.48 8.38
N SER A 230 -9.69 -19.62 8.24
CA SER A 230 -9.07 -20.88 7.87
C SER A 230 -8.99 -21.85 9.04
N LEU A 231 -8.67 -21.38 10.25
CA LEU A 231 -8.67 -22.21 11.46
C LEU A 231 -10.06 -22.78 11.73
N ASP A 232 -11.10 -21.96 11.56
CA ASP A 232 -12.51 -22.38 11.66
C ASP A 232 -12.86 -23.41 10.57
N PHE A 233 -12.45 -23.17 9.32
CA PHE A 233 -12.66 -24.09 8.21
C PHE A 233 -12.02 -25.47 8.43
N PHE A 234 -10.80 -25.50 9.00
CA PHE A 234 -10.08 -26.74 9.31
C PHE A 234 -10.50 -27.37 10.64
N GLY A 235 -11.41 -26.74 11.40
CA GLY A 235 -11.92 -27.26 12.67
C GLY A 235 -10.88 -27.28 13.79
N ILE A 236 -9.94 -26.32 13.79
CA ILE A 236 -8.93 -26.18 14.84
C ILE A 236 -9.58 -25.52 16.05
N ASP A 237 -9.40 -26.12 17.22
CA ASP A 237 -9.95 -25.64 18.50
C ASP A 237 -9.41 -24.23 18.83
N GLU A 238 -10.30 -23.32 19.24
CA GLU A 238 -9.99 -21.92 19.59
C GLU A 238 -8.87 -21.82 20.62
N ALA A 239 -8.82 -22.77 21.56
CA ALA A 239 -7.75 -22.85 22.57
C ALA A 239 -6.35 -23.01 21.97
N GLN A 240 -6.26 -23.47 20.72
CA GLN A 240 -5.02 -23.74 20.00
C GLN A 240 -4.71 -22.70 18.92
N HIS A 241 -5.61 -21.75 18.64
CA HIS A 241 -5.43 -20.77 17.56
C HIS A 241 -4.12 -19.98 17.67
N ASN A 242 -3.71 -19.63 18.90
CA ASN A 242 -2.45 -18.93 19.18
C ASN A 242 -1.19 -19.71 18.79
N ALA A 243 -1.29 -21.01 18.56
CA ALA A 243 -0.17 -21.85 18.14
C ALA A 243 0.02 -21.88 16.62
N TYR A 244 -0.93 -21.35 15.84
CA TYR A 244 -0.95 -21.44 14.38
C TYR A 244 -0.66 -20.11 13.68
N PHE A 245 -0.05 -20.18 12.51
CA PHE A 245 0.26 -19.02 11.69
C PHE A 245 0.32 -19.35 10.19
N LEU A 246 0.14 -18.31 9.36
CA LEU A 246 0.23 -18.41 7.91
C LEU A 246 1.67 -18.26 7.41
N VAL A 247 2.06 -19.14 6.50
CA VAL A 247 3.38 -19.16 5.87
C VAL A 247 3.26 -19.24 4.36
N ASP A 248 4.06 -18.45 3.66
CA ASP A 248 4.19 -18.55 2.21
C ASP A 248 4.88 -19.85 1.81
N THR A 249 4.17 -20.67 1.03
CA THR A 249 4.62 -21.97 0.52
C THR A 249 5.92 -21.90 -0.28
N LYS A 250 6.21 -20.77 -0.95
CA LYS A 250 7.40 -20.60 -1.80
C LYS A 250 8.60 -20.09 -1.05
N THR A 251 8.39 -19.14 -0.14
CA THR A 251 9.47 -18.43 0.55
C THR A 251 9.70 -18.92 1.98
N ASN A 252 8.77 -19.71 2.53
CA ASN A 252 8.72 -20.11 3.93
C ASN A 252 8.76 -18.91 4.91
N MET A 253 8.32 -17.74 4.48
CA MET A 253 8.25 -16.56 5.33
C MET A 253 6.92 -16.49 6.07
N MET A 254 7.00 -16.11 7.34
CA MET A 254 5.84 -15.81 8.19
C MET A 254 5.37 -14.39 7.91
N HIS A 255 4.06 -14.23 7.69
CA HIS A 255 3.46 -12.92 7.49
C HIS A 255 2.90 -12.39 8.81
N CYS A 256 3.05 -11.09 9.01
CA CYS A 256 2.48 -10.38 10.13
C CYS A 256 0.94 -10.39 9.99
N PRO A 257 0.18 -10.94 10.96
CA PRO A 257 -1.28 -11.08 10.87
C PRO A 257 -2.01 -9.78 10.55
N GLU A 258 -1.50 -8.65 11.05
CA GLU A 258 -2.10 -7.32 10.91
C GLU A 258 -1.83 -6.69 9.53
N SER A 259 -1.03 -7.33 8.68
CA SER A 259 -0.72 -6.81 7.34
C SER A 259 -1.83 -7.11 6.33
N TYR A 260 -2.02 -6.21 5.37
CA TYR A 260 -2.97 -6.41 4.29
C TYR A 260 -2.41 -7.34 3.22
N VAL A 261 -3.23 -8.28 2.76
CA VAL A 261 -2.84 -9.29 1.76
C VAL A 261 -2.51 -8.64 0.42
N ARG A 262 -3.20 -7.54 0.08
CA ARG A 262 -2.89 -6.75 -1.13
C ARG A 262 -1.43 -6.32 -1.16
N ASP A 263 -0.77 -6.10 -0.02
CA ASP A 263 0.61 -5.61 0.01
C ASP A 263 1.63 -6.70 -0.41
N PHE A 264 1.17 -7.95 -0.56
CA PHE A 264 1.97 -9.13 -0.89
C PHE A 264 1.52 -9.77 -2.22
N TYR A 265 1.52 -8.95 -3.26
CA TYR A 265 1.05 -9.21 -4.64
C TYR A 265 1.57 -10.47 -5.37
N PHE A 266 2.49 -11.25 -4.78
CA PHE A 266 3.06 -12.47 -5.37
C PHE A 266 2.56 -13.78 -4.71
N LEU A 267 1.72 -13.67 -3.68
CA LEU A 267 1.18 -14.81 -2.95
C LEU A 267 -0.02 -15.39 -3.68
N ASN A 268 0.09 -16.67 -4.04
CA ASN A 268 -1.04 -17.47 -4.51
C ASN A 268 -1.43 -18.56 -3.51
N ASP A 269 -0.46 -19.07 -2.73
CA ASP A 269 -0.61 -20.26 -1.90
C ASP A 269 0.09 -20.07 -0.53
N LEU A 270 -0.66 -20.24 0.56
CA LEU A 270 -0.17 -20.22 1.95
C LEU A 270 -0.44 -21.55 2.66
N ASN A 271 0.39 -21.88 3.65
CA ASN A 271 0.21 -23.01 4.56
C ASN A 271 -0.07 -22.51 5.98
N ILE A 272 -0.92 -23.25 6.70
CA ILE A 272 -1.06 -23.13 8.15
C ILE A 272 -0.03 -24.04 8.82
N LEU A 273 0.85 -23.47 9.64
CA LEU A 273 1.83 -24.21 10.45
C LEU A 273 1.61 -23.94 11.94
N SER A 274 1.96 -24.91 12.79
CA SER A 274 1.96 -24.77 14.24
C SER A 274 3.37 -24.68 14.82
N TYR A 275 3.52 -24.01 15.97
CA TYR A 275 4.69 -24.17 16.82
C TYR A 275 4.63 -25.55 17.52
N HIS A 276 5.65 -26.38 17.28
CA HIS A 276 5.91 -27.57 18.09
C HIS A 276 6.85 -27.27 19.25
#